data_AF-A0A0S9PPF8-F1
#
_entry.id   AF-A0A0S9PPF8-F1
#
_cell.length_a   1.000
_cell.length_b   1.000
_cell.length_c   1.000
_cell.angle_alpha   90.00
_cell.angle_beta   90.00
_cell.angle_gamma   90.00
#
_symmetry.space_group_name_H-M   'P 1'
#
loop_
_entity.id
_entity.type
_entity.pdbx_description
1 polymer ?
#
loop_
_entity_poly.entity_id
_entity_poly.type
_entity_poly.pdbx_seq_one_letter_code
_entity_poly.pdbx_strand_id
1 'polypeptide(L)'
;MATFIFDGSSNQTALKTDTVVISANPALFRGVSEVNGNSVFTYTNGNTLTITGTPVAEGNFPNVSLANGLFSVASSATVNQSAANALVFAPTGTVDVSAGSVAGGVKTVFGGVGISDPSDGIDNIAIGGAGSFLVYGNAGADVITQNGAFDSSSFVTVFGGKNAVGNDSITLNAAGNATSGAKMAIYGGENTDSINIVNGGTGAVTTIFGGQGAADPNDGNDSITFNGGGTVNIFGNAGDDSIIVGGTTGLASSSVATVYGGLGKDSIAINVANVKATVSVFGGENNAGTSNEDSITVTGNTGTTVIYGGTAAADAADNADVISYTGQGTATIYAAGGNDSITLNGGFGVTADSTSTVTLFGGNGDDTVNVLNTQAATGITTITLGAGADIVNVGLSNAATTAATTAAVPAVTQVTNGAGAAFEVDTVAFKALIAGDAVTAGGLTFTAAQDLTATQVATAFAGVAANGVGTASTAQGAYTGTLTGFASSATTAGNVVTFTGTVAGTTTDITTSAALGKNSIVGSGSGTIVISDFLVGAGNDTLNVSDGITGTPTKFTIVDASTAQTLASALNLASANNGGPTTAGVVTGILYDKSAYIVVNNDGNGTFNASSDLAIKLTGVTDIAALQTATTLI
;
A
#
# COMPACT_ATOMS: atom_id res chain seq x y z
N MET A 1 48.57 -35.66 -24.88
CA MET A 1 47.35 -34.85 -24.81
C MET A 1 46.32 -35.55 -25.67
N ALA A 2 45.34 -36.17 -25.04
CA ALA A 2 44.15 -36.64 -25.73
C ALA A 2 43.10 -35.51 -25.75
N THR A 3 42.14 -35.61 -26.67
CA THR A 3 40.98 -34.72 -26.72
C THR A 3 39.75 -35.49 -26.27
N PHE A 4 39.06 -34.99 -25.26
CA PHE A 4 37.84 -35.57 -24.71
C PHE A 4 36.65 -34.66 -24.96
N ILE A 5 35.50 -35.26 -25.28
CA ILE A 5 34.22 -34.57 -25.31
C ILE A 5 33.40 -35.10 -24.13
N PHE A 6 33.07 -34.22 -23.21
CA PHE A 6 32.22 -34.54 -22.07
C PHE A 6 30.80 -34.05 -22.32
N ASP A 7 29.89 -34.97 -22.61
CA ASP A 7 28.48 -34.69 -22.90
C ASP A 7 27.56 -34.88 -21.67
N GLY A 8 28.12 -35.29 -20.53
CA GLY A 8 27.37 -35.54 -19.30
C GLY A 8 26.64 -36.88 -19.25
N SER A 9 26.81 -37.77 -20.24
CA SER A 9 26.13 -39.07 -20.29
C SER A 9 26.74 -40.15 -19.40
N SER A 10 28.02 -40.00 -19.02
CA SER A 10 28.76 -40.95 -18.18
C SER A 10 29.91 -40.27 -17.46
N ASN A 11 30.44 -40.92 -16.42
CA ASN A 11 31.63 -40.46 -15.70
C ASN A 11 32.86 -40.47 -16.63
N GLN A 12 33.64 -39.39 -16.60
CA GLN A 12 34.92 -39.31 -17.33
C GLN A 12 36.03 -38.75 -16.44
N THR A 13 37.26 -39.16 -16.73
CA THR A 13 38.48 -38.67 -16.06
C THR A 13 39.48 -38.26 -17.12
N ALA A 14 39.99 -37.03 -17.03
CA ALA A 14 40.99 -36.48 -17.92
C ALA A 14 42.18 -35.95 -17.11
N LEU A 15 43.38 -35.98 -17.70
CA LEU A 15 44.55 -35.38 -17.09
C LEU A 15 44.52 -33.85 -17.27
N LYS A 16 45.17 -33.08 -16.38
CA LYS A 16 45.33 -31.62 -16.54
C LYS A 16 45.87 -31.20 -17.92
N THR A 17 46.70 -32.07 -18.51
CA THR A 17 47.31 -31.85 -19.83
C THR A 17 46.39 -32.21 -20.99
N ASP A 18 45.26 -32.87 -20.78
CA ASP A 18 44.36 -33.22 -21.87
C ASP A 18 43.47 -32.03 -22.25
N THR A 19 43.03 -32.02 -23.51
CA THR A 19 42.05 -31.05 -23.99
C THR A 19 40.67 -31.58 -23.72
N VAL A 20 39.86 -30.85 -22.96
CA VAL A 20 38.49 -31.24 -22.62
C VAL A 20 37.52 -30.23 -23.20
N VAL A 21 36.59 -30.70 -24.02
CA VAL A 21 35.46 -29.92 -24.51
C VAL A 21 34.20 -30.38 -23.79
N ILE A 22 33.64 -29.52 -22.96
CA ILE A 22 32.36 -29.75 -22.30
C ILE A 22 31.27 -29.44 -23.33
N SER A 23 30.51 -30.46 -23.75
CA SER A 23 29.30 -30.30 -24.57
C SER A 23 28.01 -30.52 -23.78
N ALA A 24 28.13 -30.92 -22.52
CA ALA A 24 27.00 -31.01 -21.59
C ALA A 24 26.31 -29.64 -21.42
N ASN A 25 24.99 -29.66 -21.24
CA ASN A 25 24.21 -28.45 -20.99
C ASN A 25 24.65 -27.78 -19.68
N PRO A 26 25.04 -26.49 -19.67
CA PRO A 26 25.45 -25.78 -18.45
C PRO A 26 24.44 -25.83 -17.32
N ALA A 27 23.13 -25.81 -17.61
CA ALA A 27 22.07 -25.87 -16.59
C ALA A 27 22.02 -27.19 -15.81
N LEU A 28 22.74 -28.23 -16.26
CA LEU A 28 22.84 -29.50 -15.53
C LEU A 28 23.99 -29.52 -14.53
N PHE A 29 24.80 -28.45 -14.46
CA PHE A 29 25.92 -28.36 -13.56
C PHE A 29 25.46 -28.11 -12.11
N ARG A 30 26.09 -28.77 -11.14
CA ARG A 30 25.80 -28.55 -9.70
C ARG A 30 26.93 -27.92 -8.91
N GLY A 31 28.17 -28.13 -9.32
CA GLY A 31 29.32 -27.63 -8.58
C GLY A 31 30.60 -28.37 -8.92
N VAL A 32 31.71 -27.73 -8.58
CA VAL A 32 33.04 -28.31 -8.65
C VAL A 32 33.58 -28.43 -7.23
N SER A 33 34.21 -29.56 -6.94
CA SER A 33 34.81 -29.82 -5.63
C SER A 33 36.21 -30.39 -5.79
N GLU A 34 37.05 -30.19 -4.78
CA GLU A 34 38.38 -30.80 -4.73
C GLU A 34 38.34 -32.14 -3.99
N VAL A 35 38.73 -33.22 -4.66
CA VAL A 35 38.78 -34.56 -4.08
C VAL A 35 40.14 -35.18 -4.37
N ASN A 36 40.94 -35.42 -3.32
CA ASN A 36 42.29 -35.99 -3.43
C ASN A 36 43.21 -35.23 -4.41
N GLY A 37 43.12 -33.90 -4.46
CA GLY A 37 43.90 -33.05 -5.37
C GLY A 37 43.42 -33.03 -6.82
N ASN A 38 42.23 -33.58 -7.09
CA ASN A 38 41.57 -33.52 -8.39
C ASN A 38 40.35 -32.59 -8.30
N SER A 39 40.03 -31.92 -9.42
CA SER A 39 38.77 -31.18 -9.55
C SER A 39 37.68 -32.11 -10.08
N VAL A 40 36.57 -32.21 -9.35
CA VAL A 40 35.42 -33.06 -9.67
C VAL A 40 34.21 -32.19 -9.97
N PHE A 41 33.89 -32.08 -11.25
CA PHE A 41 32.75 -31.36 -11.79
C PHE A 41 31.52 -32.28 -11.76
N THR A 42 30.47 -31.90 -11.03
CA THR A 42 29.30 -32.76 -10.77
C THR A 42 28.06 -32.25 -11.51
N TYR A 43 27.33 -33.17 -12.13
CA TYR A 43 26.09 -32.89 -12.86
C TYR A 43 24.85 -33.46 -12.14
N THR A 44 23.67 -32.97 -12.49
CA THR A 44 22.39 -33.32 -11.86
C THR A 44 22.03 -34.82 -11.93
N ASN A 45 22.51 -35.53 -12.95
CA ASN A 45 22.34 -36.98 -13.09
C ASN A 45 23.36 -37.81 -12.28
N GLY A 46 24.22 -37.17 -11.50
CA GLY A 46 25.27 -37.80 -10.72
C GLY A 46 26.54 -38.13 -11.52
N ASN A 47 26.56 -37.85 -12.83
CA ASN A 47 27.76 -38.05 -13.63
C ASN A 47 28.80 -36.95 -13.34
N THR A 48 30.07 -37.33 -13.41
CA THR A 48 31.19 -36.46 -13.08
C THR A 48 32.22 -36.35 -14.19
N LEU A 49 32.76 -35.15 -14.39
CA LEU A 49 34.02 -34.93 -15.09
C LEU A 49 35.12 -34.70 -14.04
N THR A 50 36.10 -35.60 -13.98
CA THR A 50 37.25 -35.46 -13.07
C THR A 50 38.47 -34.97 -13.85
N ILE A 51 39.07 -33.86 -13.44
CA ILE A 51 40.34 -33.35 -13.96
C ILE A 51 41.43 -33.59 -12.91
N THR A 52 42.39 -34.47 -13.21
CA THR A 52 43.36 -34.91 -12.21
C THR A 52 44.49 -33.89 -11.98
N GLY A 53 44.93 -33.73 -10.73
CA GLY A 53 46.12 -32.94 -10.38
C GLY A 53 45.95 -31.42 -10.54
N THR A 54 44.73 -30.93 -10.41
CA THR A 54 44.36 -29.53 -10.61
C THR A 54 43.39 -29.10 -9.51
N PRO A 55 43.76 -28.15 -8.64
CA PRO A 55 42.81 -27.53 -7.71
C PRO A 55 41.92 -26.51 -8.43
N VAL A 56 40.76 -26.21 -7.86
CA VAL A 56 39.78 -25.24 -8.36
C VAL A 56 40.31 -23.84 -8.05
N ALA A 57 41.03 -23.26 -9.00
CA ALA A 57 41.51 -21.89 -8.89
C ALA A 57 41.60 -21.22 -10.27
N GLU A 58 41.75 -19.90 -10.26
CA GLU A 58 41.88 -19.13 -11.49
C GLU A 58 43.08 -19.58 -12.33
N GLY A 59 42.87 -19.67 -13.65
CA GLY A 59 43.92 -20.04 -14.60
C GLY A 59 44.35 -21.52 -14.56
N ASN A 60 43.77 -22.35 -13.69
CA ASN A 60 44.16 -23.75 -13.56
C ASN A 60 43.59 -24.69 -14.63
N PHE A 61 42.64 -24.21 -15.45
CA PHE A 61 41.95 -25.00 -16.49
C PHE A 61 42.18 -24.48 -17.93
N PRO A 62 43.41 -24.23 -18.38
CA PRO A 62 43.68 -23.63 -19.69
C PRO A 62 43.31 -24.52 -20.88
N ASN A 63 43.12 -25.83 -20.64
CA ASN A 63 42.78 -26.82 -21.67
C ASN A 63 41.31 -27.27 -21.63
N VAL A 64 40.49 -26.66 -20.75
CA VAL A 64 39.05 -26.95 -20.64
C VAL A 64 38.28 -25.85 -21.37
N SER A 65 37.36 -26.23 -22.25
CA SER A 65 36.50 -25.29 -22.96
C SER A 65 35.05 -25.75 -22.98
N LEU A 66 34.13 -24.82 -23.22
CA LEU A 66 32.70 -25.09 -23.39
C LEU A 66 32.34 -25.05 -24.87
N ALA A 67 31.63 -26.06 -25.36
CA ALA A 67 31.15 -26.10 -26.73
C ALA A 67 30.21 -24.91 -27.01
N ASN A 68 30.53 -24.13 -28.04
CA ASN A 68 29.81 -22.91 -28.43
C ASN A 68 29.62 -21.91 -27.28
N GLY A 69 30.61 -21.83 -26.37
CA GLY A 69 30.45 -21.04 -25.18
C GLY A 69 31.74 -20.65 -24.46
N LEU A 70 31.58 -19.97 -23.34
CA LEU A 70 32.63 -19.64 -22.40
C LEU A 70 32.64 -20.64 -21.24
N PHE A 71 33.82 -21.18 -20.93
CA PHE A 71 34.10 -21.80 -19.64
C PHE A 71 35.05 -20.89 -18.87
N SER A 72 34.73 -20.56 -17.61
CA SER A 72 35.60 -19.71 -16.79
C SER A 72 35.58 -20.13 -15.33
N VAL A 73 36.77 -20.19 -14.73
CA VAL A 73 36.99 -20.18 -13.27
C VAL A 73 37.93 -19.01 -13.03
N ALA A 74 37.40 -17.86 -12.61
CA ALA A 74 38.18 -16.62 -12.48
C ALA A 74 37.47 -15.61 -11.59
N SER A 75 38.22 -14.71 -10.95
CA SER A 75 37.64 -13.64 -10.14
C SER A 75 36.90 -12.56 -10.97
N SER A 76 37.05 -12.61 -12.29
CA SER A 76 36.23 -11.82 -13.21
C SER A 76 36.06 -12.56 -14.52
N ALA A 77 34.85 -12.51 -15.07
CA ALA A 77 34.54 -13.12 -16.36
C ALA A 77 33.60 -12.22 -17.15
N THR A 78 33.90 -12.01 -18.44
CA THR A 78 32.99 -11.33 -19.38
C THR A 78 32.73 -12.25 -20.57
N VAL A 79 31.46 -12.52 -20.86
CA VAL A 79 31.07 -13.26 -22.06
C VAL A 79 31.11 -12.32 -23.26
N ASN A 80 31.98 -12.59 -24.24
CA ASN A 80 32.05 -11.80 -25.46
C ASN A 80 30.94 -12.21 -26.46
N GLN A 81 30.50 -11.28 -27.31
CA GLN A 81 29.18 -11.25 -28.00
C GLN A 81 28.86 -12.41 -28.98
N SER A 82 29.69 -13.44 -29.10
CA SER A 82 29.48 -14.58 -30.01
C SER A 82 29.19 -15.92 -29.31
N ALA A 83 29.35 -16.01 -27.99
CA ALA A 83 29.16 -17.25 -27.24
C ALA A 83 27.69 -17.43 -26.82
N ALA A 84 27.05 -18.51 -27.28
CA ALA A 84 25.67 -18.85 -26.92
C ALA A 84 25.58 -19.38 -25.48
N ASN A 85 26.55 -20.20 -25.07
CA ASN A 85 26.57 -20.83 -23.75
C ASN A 85 27.63 -20.20 -22.83
N ALA A 86 27.40 -20.25 -21.51
CA ALA A 86 28.40 -19.92 -20.51
C ALA A 86 28.31 -20.84 -19.30
N LEU A 87 29.46 -21.22 -18.75
CA LEU A 87 29.60 -21.88 -17.45
C LEU A 87 30.72 -21.16 -16.69
N VAL A 88 30.34 -20.39 -15.67
CA VAL A 88 31.24 -19.49 -14.95
C VAL A 88 31.19 -19.79 -13.45
N PHE A 89 32.36 -19.90 -12.83
CA PHE A 89 32.57 -19.94 -11.38
C PHE A 89 33.42 -18.73 -11.01
N ALA A 90 32.96 -17.91 -10.08
CA ALA A 90 33.56 -16.61 -9.80
C ALA A 90 33.74 -16.38 -8.30
N PRO A 91 34.57 -17.19 -7.60
CA PRO A 91 34.60 -17.29 -6.13
C PRO A 91 34.95 -16.00 -5.38
N THR A 92 35.21 -14.92 -6.12
CA THR A 92 35.18 -13.52 -5.69
C THR A 92 35.07 -12.67 -6.96
N GLY A 93 34.21 -11.64 -7.01
CA GLY A 93 34.45 -10.46 -7.86
C GLY A 93 33.32 -10.08 -8.82
N THR A 94 33.64 -9.83 -10.09
CA THR A 94 32.67 -9.25 -11.06
C THR A 94 32.53 -10.11 -12.31
N VAL A 95 31.31 -10.60 -12.52
CA VAL A 95 30.91 -11.39 -13.67
C VAL A 95 29.92 -10.62 -14.52
N ASP A 96 30.14 -10.61 -15.83
CA ASP A 96 29.18 -10.10 -16.81
C ASP A 96 28.94 -11.14 -17.91
N VAL A 97 27.79 -11.79 -17.87
CA VAL A 97 27.32 -12.72 -18.92
C VAL A 97 26.24 -12.10 -19.83
N SER A 98 26.05 -10.79 -19.73
CA SER A 98 24.98 -10.01 -20.36
C SER A 98 25.33 -9.48 -21.76
N ALA A 99 26.62 -9.36 -22.07
CA ALA A 99 27.06 -8.72 -23.31
C ALA A 99 26.65 -9.54 -24.56
N GLY A 100 25.66 -9.03 -25.29
CA GLY A 100 25.57 -9.20 -26.75
C GLY A 100 25.12 -10.53 -27.32
N SER A 101 24.40 -11.37 -26.58
CA SER A 101 23.90 -12.63 -27.13
C SER A 101 22.74 -12.38 -28.11
N VAL A 102 23.05 -12.26 -29.40
CA VAL A 102 22.06 -12.35 -30.50
C VAL A 102 21.61 -13.79 -30.75
N ALA A 103 22.26 -14.78 -30.14
CA ALA A 103 21.89 -16.19 -30.19
C ALA A 103 21.48 -16.69 -28.80
N GLY A 104 20.23 -17.13 -28.65
CA GLY A 104 19.75 -17.73 -27.41
C GLY A 104 20.55 -18.99 -27.07
N GLY A 105 21.05 -19.08 -25.84
CA GLY A 105 21.73 -20.25 -25.28
C GLY A 105 21.62 -20.29 -23.76
N VAL A 106 22.38 -21.17 -23.10
CA VAL A 106 22.28 -21.40 -21.64
C VAL A 106 23.51 -20.86 -20.92
N LYS A 107 23.28 -20.01 -19.93
CA LYS A 107 24.32 -19.37 -19.12
C LYS A 107 24.10 -19.76 -17.66
N THR A 108 25.07 -20.45 -17.09
CA THR A 108 25.07 -20.80 -15.67
C THR A 108 26.24 -20.09 -14.99
N VAL A 109 25.92 -19.32 -13.96
CA VAL A 109 26.87 -18.52 -13.19
C VAL A 109 26.76 -18.92 -11.73
N PHE A 110 27.89 -19.21 -11.13
CA PHE A 110 28.05 -19.38 -9.69
C PHE A 110 28.98 -18.25 -9.22
N GLY A 111 28.56 -17.52 -8.18
CA GLY A 111 29.48 -16.71 -7.37
C GLY A 111 30.58 -17.62 -6.84
N GLY A 112 30.24 -18.51 -5.91
CA GLY A 112 31.16 -19.57 -5.48
C GLY A 112 31.43 -20.71 -6.47
N VAL A 113 31.78 -21.88 -5.92
CA VAL A 113 32.16 -23.06 -6.72
C VAL A 113 31.03 -24.04 -7.02
N GLY A 114 29.77 -23.69 -6.71
CA GLY A 114 28.61 -24.53 -6.98
C GLY A 114 27.30 -23.91 -6.54
N ILE A 115 26.23 -24.72 -6.51
CA ILE A 115 24.87 -24.30 -6.12
C ILE A 115 24.73 -23.92 -4.63
N SER A 116 25.76 -24.19 -3.84
CA SER A 116 25.83 -23.90 -2.41
C SER A 116 27.30 -23.84 -2.06
N ASP A 117 27.74 -22.65 -1.69
CA ASP A 117 29.09 -22.38 -1.22
C ASP A 117 29.01 -21.42 -0.02
N PRO A 118 28.88 -21.93 1.21
CA PRO A 118 28.64 -21.09 2.39
C PRO A 118 29.87 -20.25 2.79
N SER A 119 31.02 -20.46 2.15
CA SER A 119 32.27 -19.73 2.41
C SER A 119 32.57 -18.68 1.34
N ASP A 120 31.66 -18.53 0.37
CA ASP A 120 31.76 -17.53 -0.68
C ASP A 120 31.64 -16.10 -0.15
N GLY A 121 32.13 -15.14 -0.94
CA GLY A 121 32.12 -13.72 -0.62
C GLY A 121 31.21 -12.94 -1.55
N ILE A 122 31.22 -11.61 -1.40
CA ILE A 122 30.41 -10.71 -2.22
C ILE A 122 30.74 -10.81 -3.70
N ASP A 123 29.70 -10.98 -4.52
CA ASP A 123 29.78 -10.99 -5.97
C ASP A 123 28.91 -9.93 -6.66
N ASN A 124 29.43 -9.43 -7.79
CA ASN A 124 28.71 -8.55 -8.69
C ASN A 124 28.44 -9.29 -10.01
N ILE A 125 27.19 -9.71 -10.24
CA ILE A 125 26.80 -10.53 -11.38
C ILE A 125 25.86 -9.74 -12.30
N ALA A 126 26.26 -9.56 -13.56
CA ALA A 126 25.43 -8.96 -14.59
C ALA A 126 24.93 -10.03 -15.59
N ILE A 127 23.61 -10.05 -15.82
CA ILE A 127 22.91 -10.92 -16.77
C ILE A 127 22.07 -10.09 -17.74
N GLY A 128 21.63 -10.65 -18.86
CA GLY A 128 20.81 -9.89 -19.82
C GLY A 128 20.96 -10.34 -21.27
N GLY A 129 20.02 -9.93 -22.12
CA GLY A 129 19.90 -10.38 -23.50
C GLY A 129 19.08 -11.67 -23.65
N ALA A 130 19.05 -12.23 -24.86
CA ALA A 130 18.27 -13.43 -25.17
C ALA A 130 18.92 -14.71 -24.60
N GLY A 131 18.12 -15.61 -24.05
CA GLY A 131 18.58 -16.94 -23.63
C GLY A 131 18.12 -17.34 -22.22
N SER A 132 18.70 -18.42 -21.71
CA SER A 132 18.43 -18.93 -20.36
C SER A 132 19.57 -18.59 -19.41
N PHE A 133 19.22 -18.11 -18.22
CA PHE A 133 20.14 -17.69 -17.17
C PHE A 133 19.81 -18.45 -15.90
N LEU A 134 20.82 -19.10 -15.34
CA LEU A 134 20.76 -19.76 -14.04
C LEU A 134 21.89 -19.19 -13.19
N VAL A 135 21.54 -18.41 -12.17
CA VAL A 135 22.48 -17.66 -11.35
C VAL A 135 22.36 -18.10 -9.90
N TYR A 136 23.51 -18.36 -9.28
CA TYR A 136 23.64 -18.58 -7.84
C TYR A 136 24.63 -17.53 -7.33
N GLY A 137 24.20 -16.57 -6.51
CA GLY A 137 25.12 -15.69 -5.79
C GLY A 137 25.92 -16.51 -4.77
N ASN A 138 25.21 -17.22 -3.88
CA ASN A 138 25.71 -18.11 -2.82
C ASN A 138 25.83 -17.42 -1.46
N ALA A 139 27.04 -17.17 -0.96
CA ALA A 139 27.25 -16.58 0.35
C ALA A 139 27.82 -15.19 0.15
N GLY A 140 27.47 -14.25 1.02
CA GLY A 140 27.87 -12.86 0.83
C GLY A 140 26.66 -12.00 0.50
N ALA A 141 26.92 -10.69 0.36
CA ALA A 141 25.90 -9.71 -0.01
C ALA A 141 26.03 -9.44 -1.51
N ASP A 142 25.34 -10.23 -2.32
CA ASP A 142 25.53 -10.29 -3.75
C ASP A 142 24.69 -9.27 -4.50
N VAL A 143 25.23 -8.73 -5.58
CA VAL A 143 24.57 -7.75 -6.44
C VAL A 143 24.34 -8.37 -7.80
N ILE A 144 23.08 -8.66 -8.11
CA ILE A 144 22.67 -9.31 -9.36
C ILE A 144 21.89 -8.31 -10.19
N THR A 145 22.41 -7.95 -11.36
CA THR A 145 21.88 -6.86 -12.20
C THR A 145 21.54 -7.30 -13.61
N GLN A 146 20.59 -6.62 -14.23
CA GLN A 146 20.26 -6.80 -15.63
C GLN A 146 20.92 -5.75 -16.54
N ASN A 147 21.84 -6.21 -17.38
CA ASN A 147 22.45 -5.47 -18.47
C ASN A 147 21.84 -5.92 -19.82
N GLY A 148 20.76 -5.26 -20.25
CA GLY A 148 20.07 -5.55 -21.51
C GLY A 148 18.79 -6.38 -21.37
N ALA A 149 17.78 -6.08 -22.18
CA ALA A 149 16.45 -6.68 -22.05
C ALA A 149 16.45 -8.19 -22.30
N PHE A 150 15.69 -8.91 -21.48
CA PHE A 150 15.25 -10.25 -21.80
C PHE A 150 14.10 -10.22 -22.81
N ASP A 151 13.94 -11.30 -23.55
CA ASP A 151 12.86 -11.47 -24.52
C ASP A 151 11.89 -12.60 -24.12
N SER A 152 10.88 -12.83 -24.95
CA SER A 152 9.86 -13.86 -24.72
C SER A 152 10.36 -15.32 -24.74
N SER A 153 11.60 -15.54 -25.20
CA SER A 153 12.24 -16.86 -25.20
C SER A 153 13.10 -17.08 -23.96
N SER A 154 13.27 -16.05 -23.14
CA SER A 154 14.22 -16.04 -22.04
C SER A 154 13.66 -16.72 -20.79
N PHE A 155 14.49 -17.55 -20.16
CA PHE A 155 14.21 -18.20 -18.89
C PHE A 155 15.25 -17.76 -17.88
N VAL A 156 14.84 -17.15 -16.77
CA VAL A 156 15.75 -16.56 -15.80
C VAL A 156 15.45 -17.18 -14.45
N THR A 157 16.45 -17.77 -13.83
CA THR A 157 16.40 -18.23 -12.45
C THR A 157 17.57 -17.64 -11.69
N VAL A 158 17.27 -16.93 -10.61
CA VAL A 158 18.26 -16.26 -9.77
C VAL A 158 18.04 -16.70 -8.34
N PHE A 159 19.11 -17.14 -7.69
CA PHE A 159 19.20 -17.31 -6.26
C PHE A 159 20.19 -16.27 -5.75
N GLY A 160 19.77 -15.33 -4.91
CA GLY A 160 20.67 -14.38 -4.25
C GLY A 160 21.66 -15.15 -3.40
N GLY A 161 21.18 -15.90 -2.41
CA GLY A 161 22.12 -16.63 -1.55
C GLY A 161 21.54 -17.69 -0.63
N LYS A 162 22.43 -18.42 0.05
CA LYS A 162 22.15 -19.43 1.08
C LYS A 162 23.13 -19.29 2.24
N ASN A 163 22.88 -18.36 3.17
CA ASN A 163 23.35 -18.37 4.55
C ASN A 163 22.93 -17.07 5.26
N ALA A 164 23.09 -17.03 6.59
CA ALA A 164 22.85 -15.85 7.43
C ALA A 164 23.87 -14.69 7.24
N VAL A 165 24.57 -14.60 6.09
CA VAL A 165 25.65 -13.63 5.89
C VAL A 165 25.46 -12.85 4.60
N GLY A 166 24.92 -11.65 4.74
CA GLY A 166 24.78 -10.71 3.64
C GLY A 166 23.32 -10.53 3.24
N ASN A 167 23.06 -9.36 2.67
CA ASN A 167 21.76 -8.96 2.16
C ASN A 167 21.93 -8.81 0.65
N ASP A 168 21.14 -9.52 -0.14
CA ASP A 168 21.30 -9.57 -1.58
C ASP A 168 20.51 -8.45 -2.26
N SER A 169 21.03 -8.00 -3.39
CA SER A 169 20.40 -6.97 -4.23
C SER A 169 20.17 -7.52 -5.63
N ILE A 170 18.93 -7.92 -5.92
CA ILE A 170 18.52 -8.45 -7.21
C ILE A 170 17.75 -7.37 -7.98
N THR A 171 18.37 -6.82 -9.01
CA THR A 171 17.81 -5.73 -9.83
C THR A 171 17.72 -6.14 -11.30
N LEU A 172 16.55 -6.65 -11.71
CA LEU A 172 16.27 -7.06 -13.08
C LEU A 172 15.32 -6.06 -13.77
N ASN A 173 15.83 -4.86 -14.01
CA ASN A 173 15.03 -3.71 -14.46
C ASN A 173 15.69 -2.88 -15.57
N ALA A 174 16.25 -3.53 -16.61
CA ALA A 174 17.08 -2.88 -17.64
C ALA A 174 16.56 -1.48 -18.07
N ALA A 175 17.30 -0.44 -17.68
CA ALA A 175 16.93 0.95 -17.96
C ALA A 175 16.86 1.21 -19.46
N GLY A 176 15.68 1.58 -19.96
CA GLY A 176 15.46 1.96 -21.36
C GLY A 176 15.29 0.79 -22.35
N ASN A 177 15.30 -0.46 -21.90
CA ASN A 177 15.02 -1.63 -22.73
C ASN A 177 14.03 -2.54 -22.00
N ALA A 178 12.75 -2.43 -22.34
CA ALA A 178 11.68 -3.13 -21.63
C ALA A 178 11.81 -4.64 -21.82
N THR A 179 12.17 -5.36 -20.77
CA THR A 179 12.01 -6.81 -20.69
C THR A 179 10.57 -7.17 -21.03
N SER A 180 10.37 -8.05 -22.02
CA SER A 180 9.03 -8.42 -22.46
C SER A 180 8.88 -9.92 -22.69
N GLY A 181 7.96 -10.52 -21.93
CA GLY A 181 7.52 -11.90 -22.08
C GLY A 181 8.44 -12.95 -21.47
N ALA A 182 9.44 -12.55 -20.68
CA ALA A 182 10.39 -13.48 -20.08
C ALA A 182 9.73 -14.33 -18.98
N LYS A 183 10.35 -15.47 -18.68
CA LYS A 183 9.92 -16.36 -17.59
C LYS A 183 10.95 -16.32 -16.48
N MET A 184 10.56 -15.83 -15.31
CA MET A 184 11.46 -15.52 -14.20
C MET A 184 11.05 -16.27 -12.93
N ALA A 185 12.03 -16.84 -12.24
CA ALA A 185 11.93 -17.33 -10.87
C ALA A 185 13.06 -16.71 -10.06
N ILE A 186 12.73 -15.87 -9.11
CA ILE A 186 13.68 -15.09 -8.31
C ILE A 186 13.53 -15.52 -6.86
N TYR A 187 14.65 -15.79 -6.21
CA TYR A 187 14.74 -16.15 -4.80
C TYR A 187 15.73 -15.17 -4.19
N GLY A 188 15.30 -14.36 -3.20
CA GLY A 188 16.19 -13.47 -2.46
C GLY A 188 17.23 -14.30 -1.73
N GLY A 189 16.80 -15.14 -0.80
CA GLY A 189 17.72 -16.03 -0.11
C GLY A 189 17.32 -16.31 1.33
N GLU A 190 18.26 -16.15 2.24
CA GLU A 190 17.97 -16.00 3.67
C GLU A 190 18.29 -14.54 4.03
N ASN A 191 17.74 -14.02 5.13
CA ASN A 191 17.95 -12.65 5.62
C ASN A 191 17.10 -11.60 4.88
N THR A 192 17.62 -10.39 4.73
CA THR A 192 16.88 -9.23 4.21
C THR A 192 17.43 -8.87 2.85
N ASP A 193 16.59 -8.95 1.83
CA ASP A 193 16.96 -8.76 0.44
C ASP A 193 16.22 -7.59 -0.21
N SER A 194 16.85 -7.05 -1.26
CA SER A 194 16.28 -6.00 -2.09
C SER A 194 16.04 -6.53 -3.49
N ILE A 195 14.78 -6.77 -3.84
CA ILE A 195 14.37 -7.36 -5.11
C ILE A 195 13.60 -6.33 -5.94
N ASN A 196 14.10 -5.97 -7.12
CA ASN A 196 13.48 -5.00 -8.03
C ASN A 196 13.40 -5.54 -9.46
N ILE A 197 12.19 -5.93 -9.89
CA ILE A 197 11.97 -6.67 -11.12
C ILE A 197 11.04 -5.90 -12.07
N VAL A 198 11.42 -5.84 -13.35
CA VAL A 198 10.58 -5.36 -14.44
C VAL A 198 10.41 -6.48 -15.49
N ASN A 199 9.20 -6.96 -15.68
CA ASN A 199 8.88 -7.95 -16.72
C ASN A 199 7.52 -7.66 -17.36
N GLY A 200 7.53 -7.02 -18.53
CA GLY A 200 6.33 -6.67 -19.29
C GLY A 200 5.86 -7.78 -20.23
N GLY A 201 4.74 -7.56 -20.93
CA GLY A 201 4.24 -8.47 -21.96
C GLY A 201 3.22 -9.48 -21.45
N THR A 202 2.25 -9.84 -22.29
CA THR A 202 1.09 -10.67 -21.91
C THR A 202 1.45 -12.13 -21.59
N GLY A 203 2.57 -12.63 -22.12
CA GLY A 203 3.08 -13.99 -21.87
C GLY A 203 4.15 -14.08 -20.79
N ALA A 204 4.46 -12.97 -20.11
CA ALA A 204 5.42 -12.96 -19.01
C ALA A 204 4.91 -13.80 -17.84
N VAL A 205 5.84 -14.50 -17.20
CA VAL A 205 5.59 -15.22 -15.96
C VAL A 205 6.71 -14.86 -15.00
N THR A 206 6.37 -14.28 -13.86
CA THR A 206 7.34 -13.94 -12.82
C THR A 206 6.88 -14.55 -11.51
N THR A 207 7.78 -15.30 -10.86
CA THR A 207 7.62 -15.72 -9.47
C THR A 207 8.78 -15.15 -8.67
N ILE A 208 8.47 -14.50 -7.55
CA ILE A 208 9.44 -13.93 -6.63
C ILE A 208 9.17 -14.53 -5.26
N PHE A 209 10.23 -15.03 -4.64
CA PHE A 209 10.28 -15.39 -3.24
C PHE A 209 11.25 -14.43 -2.58
N GLY A 210 10.83 -13.82 -1.47
CA GLY A 210 11.76 -13.19 -0.54
C GLY A 210 12.82 -14.20 -0.11
N GLY A 211 12.33 -15.34 0.39
CA GLY A 211 13.19 -16.43 0.83
C GLY A 211 13.56 -17.47 -0.23
N GLN A 212 13.82 -18.70 0.24
CA GLN A 212 14.29 -19.83 -0.57
C GLN A 212 13.20 -20.56 -1.35
N GLY A 213 11.93 -20.17 -1.20
CA GLY A 213 10.81 -20.78 -1.90
C GLY A 213 9.47 -20.38 -1.29
N ALA A 214 8.38 -21.03 -1.72
CA ALA A 214 7.01 -20.62 -1.35
C ALA A 214 6.68 -20.70 0.15
N ALA A 215 7.44 -21.49 0.91
CA ALA A 215 7.30 -21.61 2.36
C ALA A 215 8.70 -21.58 2.97
N ASP A 216 9.01 -20.49 3.66
CA ASP A 216 10.29 -20.27 4.30
C ASP A 216 10.10 -19.49 5.61
N PRO A 217 9.87 -20.18 6.74
CA PRO A 217 9.49 -19.52 7.98
C PRO A 217 10.66 -18.90 8.75
N ASN A 218 11.90 -19.04 8.25
CA ASN A 218 13.10 -18.51 8.91
C ASN A 218 13.72 -17.34 8.13
N ASP A 219 13.02 -16.87 7.11
CA ASP A 219 13.45 -15.76 6.29
C ASP A 219 13.45 -14.43 7.07
N GLY A 220 14.12 -13.43 6.51
CA GLY A 220 14.17 -12.08 7.07
C GLY A 220 13.34 -11.09 6.25
N ASN A 221 13.30 -9.84 6.72
CA ASN A 221 12.47 -8.80 6.12
C ASN A 221 12.93 -8.44 4.71
N ASP A 222 12.06 -8.47 3.71
CA ASP A 222 12.41 -8.17 2.33
C ASP A 222 11.80 -6.89 1.77
N SER A 223 12.50 -6.28 0.81
CA SER A 223 12.00 -5.17 0.00
C SER A 223 11.79 -5.65 -1.43
N ILE A 224 10.54 -5.95 -1.79
CA ILE A 224 10.17 -6.49 -3.09
C ILE A 224 9.42 -5.44 -3.91
N THR A 225 9.92 -5.12 -5.10
CA THR A 225 9.25 -4.25 -6.08
C THR A 225 9.10 -4.97 -7.41
N PHE A 226 7.88 -5.02 -7.93
CA PHE A 226 7.58 -5.56 -9.26
C PHE A 226 6.87 -4.53 -10.14
N ASN A 227 7.27 -4.43 -11.41
CA ASN A 227 6.56 -3.69 -12.44
C ASN A 227 6.45 -4.52 -13.73
N GLY A 228 5.39 -4.32 -14.53
CA GLY A 228 5.23 -5.00 -15.82
C GLY A 228 3.88 -5.68 -15.98
N GLY A 229 3.83 -6.96 -16.35
CA GLY A 229 2.57 -7.66 -16.52
C GLY A 229 2.69 -9.18 -16.68
N GLY A 230 1.66 -9.80 -17.23
CA GLY A 230 1.58 -11.26 -17.34
C GLY A 230 1.09 -11.91 -16.04
N THR A 231 1.59 -13.11 -15.73
CA THR A 231 1.30 -13.79 -14.46
C THR A 231 2.40 -13.50 -13.45
N VAL A 232 2.03 -13.03 -12.26
CA VAL A 232 2.95 -12.63 -11.22
C VAL A 232 2.55 -13.29 -9.92
N ASN A 233 3.48 -14.00 -9.28
CA ASN A 233 3.31 -14.53 -7.94
C ASN A 233 4.46 -14.00 -7.06
N ILE A 234 4.13 -13.40 -5.92
CA ILE A 234 5.11 -12.88 -4.97
C ILE A 234 4.81 -13.48 -3.60
N PHE A 235 5.85 -13.99 -2.95
CA PHE A 235 5.83 -14.47 -1.58
C PHE A 235 6.85 -13.63 -0.81
N GLY A 236 6.40 -12.86 0.19
CA GLY A 236 7.29 -12.17 1.12
C GLY A 236 8.05 -13.15 1.99
N ASN A 237 7.36 -14.22 2.42
CA ASN A 237 7.87 -15.33 3.23
C ASN A 237 7.81 -15.07 4.73
N ALA A 238 8.91 -14.88 5.43
CA ALA A 238 8.89 -14.57 6.86
C ALA A 238 9.72 -13.31 7.09
N GLY A 239 9.41 -12.58 8.16
CA GLY A 239 9.93 -11.23 8.34
C GLY A 239 8.86 -10.19 8.03
N ASP A 240 9.15 -8.94 8.36
CA ASP A 240 8.24 -7.82 8.07
C ASP A 240 8.55 -7.28 6.67
N ASP A 241 7.78 -7.70 5.66
CA ASP A 241 8.10 -7.47 4.25
C ASP A 241 7.47 -6.20 3.70
N SER A 242 8.18 -5.53 2.79
CA SER A 242 7.69 -4.38 2.03
C SER A 242 7.53 -4.77 0.56
N ILE A 243 6.29 -5.00 0.14
CA ILE A 243 5.96 -5.47 -1.21
C ILE A 243 5.23 -4.36 -2.00
N ILE A 244 5.80 -3.94 -3.13
CA ILE A 244 5.23 -2.94 -4.03
C ILE A 244 5.03 -3.53 -5.42
N VAL A 245 3.78 -3.57 -5.90
CA VAL A 245 3.44 -4.04 -7.24
C VAL A 245 2.86 -2.91 -8.06
N GLY A 246 3.47 -2.62 -9.21
CA GLY A 246 3.04 -1.61 -10.17
C GLY A 246 3.37 -0.17 -9.79
N GLY A 247 4.50 0.05 -9.10
CA GLY A 247 5.00 1.38 -8.70
C GLY A 247 5.12 2.40 -9.84
N THR A 248 6.22 2.39 -10.61
CA THR A 248 6.54 3.48 -11.56
C THR A 248 5.82 3.36 -12.90
N THR A 249 5.54 2.14 -13.37
CA THR A 249 4.95 1.91 -14.71
C THR A 249 3.62 1.17 -14.67
N GLY A 250 3.10 0.84 -13.48
CA GLY A 250 1.85 0.09 -13.29
C GLY A 250 1.93 -1.37 -13.74
N LEU A 251 0.87 -2.13 -13.45
CA LEU A 251 0.62 -3.42 -14.10
C LEU A 251 0.00 -3.23 -15.49
N ALA A 252 0.20 -4.20 -16.39
CA ALA A 252 -0.51 -4.27 -17.67
C ALA A 252 -1.98 -4.71 -17.47
N SER A 253 -2.86 -4.38 -18.42
CA SER A 253 -4.30 -4.70 -18.35
C SER A 253 -4.68 -6.17 -18.50
N SER A 254 -3.73 -7.06 -18.77
CA SER A 254 -3.95 -8.51 -18.76
C SER A 254 -3.25 -9.20 -17.60
N SER A 255 -2.77 -8.44 -16.61
CA SER A 255 -1.97 -9.00 -15.52
C SER A 255 -2.84 -9.78 -14.56
N VAL A 256 -2.30 -10.91 -14.10
CA VAL A 256 -2.82 -11.70 -12.99
C VAL A 256 -1.74 -11.68 -11.92
N ALA A 257 -1.98 -10.96 -10.83
CA ALA A 257 -1.03 -10.81 -9.73
C ALA A 257 -1.57 -11.47 -8.46
N THR A 258 -0.77 -12.34 -7.87
CA THR A 258 -1.01 -12.94 -6.56
C THR A 258 0.13 -12.55 -5.64
N VAL A 259 -0.17 -11.98 -4.49
CA VAL A 259 0.82 -11.52 -3.52
C VAL A 259 0.48 -12.08 -2.15
N TYR A 260 1.45 -12.70 -1.51
CA TYR A 260 1.40 -13.17 -0.13
C TYR A 260 2.44 -12.36 0.64
N GLY A 261 2.07 -11.70 1.74
CA GLY A 261 3.03 -11.14 2.69
C GLY A 261 3.76 -12.28 3.37
N GLY A 262 3.10 -12.98 4.29
CA GLY A 262 3.63 -14.19 4.89
C GLY A 262 3.64 -14.14 6.41
N LEU A 263 4.73 -14.52 7.06
CA LEU A 263 4.88 -14.49 8.52
C LEU A 263 5.56 -13.19 8.96
N GLY A 264 4.81 -12.23 9.45
CA GLY A 264 5.41 -11.00 9.98
C GLY A 264 4.39 -9.88 9.99
N LYS A 265 4.88 -8.65 10.03
CA LYS A 265 4.08 -7.46 9.77
C LYS A 265 4.39 -6.94 8.37
N ASP A 266 3.50 -7.18 7.43
CA ASP A 266 3.76 -6.92 6.02
C ASP A 266 3.12 -5.61 5.55
N SER A 267 3.83 -4.89 4.69
CA SER A 267 3.37 -3.70 4.00
C SER A 267 3.22 -4.00 2.51
N ILE A 268 1.99 -4.22 2.07
CA ILE A 268 1.67 -4.58 0.69
C ILE A 268 0.98 -3.42 -0.02
N ALA A 269 1.61 -2.90 -1.08
CA ALA A 269 1.07 -1.84 -1.92
C ALA A 269 0.93 -2.28 -3.37
N ILE A 270 -0.31 -2.42 -3.84
CA ILE A 270 -0.64 -2.69 -5.24
C ILE A 270 -1.13 -1.40 -5.89
N ASN A 271 -0.30 -0.80 -6.73
CA ASN A 271 -0.66 0.36 -7.54
C ASN A 271 -0.85 -0.09 -8.99
N VAL A 272 -2.06 0.02 -9.49
CA VAL A 272 -2.35 -0.31 -10.88
C VAL A 272 -2.87 0.93 -11.58
N ALA A 273 -2.15 1.39 -12.59
CA ALA A 273 -2.41 2.64 -13.29
C ALA A 273 -3.68 2.59 -14.18
N ASN A 274 -4.85 2.35 -13.58
CA ASN A 274 -6.17 2.36 -14.22
C ASN A 274 -6.36 1.27 -15.28
N VAL A 275 -5.82 0.08 -15.00
CA VAL A 275 -5.87 -1.07 -15.89
C VAL A 275 -6.78 -2.17 -15.36
N LYS A 276 -7.21 -3.11 -16.21
CA LYS A 276 -8.09 -4.24 -15.84
C LYS A 276 -7.28 -5.45 -15.37
N ALA A 277 -6.54 -5.32 -14.27
CA ALA A 277 -5.78 -6.45 -13.72
C ALA A 277 -6.69 -7.36 -12.87
N THR A 278 -6.30 -8.64 -12.75
CA THR A 278 -6.80 -9.54 -11.70
C THR A 278 -5.77 -9.56 -10.58
N VAL A 279 -6.18 -9.17 -9.38
CA VAL A 279 -5.30 -9.04 -8.22
C VAL A 279 -5.85 -9.90 -7.08
N SER A 280 -4.98 -10.67 -6.44
CA SER A 280 -5.26 -11.37 -5.19
C SER A 280 -4.13 -11.05 -4.20
N VAL A 281 -4.49 -10.59 -3.00
CA VAL A 281 -3.54 -10.23 -1.94
C VAL A 281 -3.93 -10.98 -0.67
N PHE A 282 -2.93 -11.47 0.03
CA PHE A 282 -3.01 -12.11 1.34
C PHE A 282 -2.01 -11.41 2.25
N GLY A 283 -2.44 -10.91 3.41
CA GLY A 283 -1.55 -10.31 4.42
C GLY A 283 -0.59 -11.36 4.94
N GLY A 284 -1.07 -12.38 5.66
CA GLY A 284 -0.13 -13.33 6.27
C GLY A 284 -0.71 -14.50 7.07
N GLU A 285 0.18 -15.29 7.68
CA GLU A 285 -0.21 -16.37 8.61
C GLU A 285 -0.06 -15.97 10.08
N ASN A 286 -0.99 -16.50 10.88
CA ASN A 286 -1.32 -16.08 12.23
C ASN A 286 -0.26 -16.45 13.29
N ASN A 287 0.64 -15.53 13.61
CA ASN A 287 1.36 -15.60 14.88
C ASN A 287 0.52 -14.96 15.99
N ALA A 288 -0.26 -15.78 16.67
CA ALA A 288 -1.05 -15.36 17.83
C ALA A 288 -0.15 -14.67 18.89
N GLY A 289 -0.44 -13.39 19.19
CA GLY A 289 0.19 -12.66 20.29
C GLY A 289 1.39 -11.77 19.94
N THR A 290 1.72 -11.62 18.65
CA THR A 290 2.59 -10.54 18.15
C THR A 290 1.73 -9.52 17.40
N SER A 291 2.07 -8.23 17.47
CA SER A 291 1.38 -7.15 16.74
C SER A 291 1.75 -7.17 15.26
N ASN A 292 1.33 -8.24 14.58
CA ASN A 292 1.52 -8.54 13.16
C ASN A 292 0.38 -7.94 12.34
N GLU A 293 0.21 -6.63 12.43
CA GLU A 293 -0.89 -5.96 11.73
C GLU A 293 -0.46 -5.65 10.29
N ASP A 294 -1.02 -6.38 9.32
CA ASP A 294 -0.64 -6.19 7.93
C ASP A 294 -1.28 -4.93 7.37
N SER A 295 -0.52 -4.23 6.52
CA SER A 295 -0.96 -3.02 5.84
C SER A 295 -1.14 -3.31 4.36
N ILE A 296 -2.37 -3.52 3.94
CA ILE A 296 -2.72 -3.83 2.55
C ILE A 296 -3.34 -2.60 1.89
N THR A 297 -2.71 -2.09 0.84
CA THR A 297 -3.24 -0.98 0.02
C THR A 297 -3.34 -1.38 -1.44
N VAL A 298 -4.54 -1.33 -2.01
CA VAL A 298 -4.78 -1.58 -3.45
C VAL A 298 -5.44 -0.35 -4.07
N THR A 299 -4.79 0.21 -5.09
CA THR A 299 -5.24 1.45 -5.75
C THR A 299 -5.29 1.37 -7.28
N GLY A 300 -6.30 1.98 -7.87
CA GLY A 300 -6.45 2.20 -9.31
C GLY A 300 -6.89 0.99 -10.13
N ASN A 301 -7.21 -0.16 -9.51
CA ASN A 301 -7.59 -1.35 -10.29
C ASN A 301 -8.95 -1.11 -10.93
N THR A 302 -9.15 -1.54 -12.17
CA THR A 302 -10.46 -1.50 -12.83
C THR A 302 -10.99 -2.89 -13.18
N GLY A 303 -10.22 -3.93 -12.82
CA GLY A 303 -10.53 -5.33 -13.05
C GLY A 303 -11.16 -5.99 -11.83
N THR A 304 -10.59 -7.13 -11.41
CA THR A 304 -11.03 -7.88 -10.24
C THR A 304 -9.96 -7.83 -9.16
N THR A 305 -10.36 -7.56 -7.93
CA THR A 305 -9.50 -7.52 -6.75
C THR A 305 -10.09 -8.45 -5.69
N VAL A 306 -9.26 -9.29 -5.10
CA VAL A 306 -9.59 -10.03 -3.89
C VAL A 306 -8.51 -9.73 -2.85
N ILE A 307 -8.93 -9.34 -1.65
CA ILE A 307 -8.03 -9.09 -0.52
C ILE A 307 -8.45 -10.04 0.60
N TYR A 308 -7.46 -10.72 1.17
CA TYR A 308 -7.55 -11.45 2.41
C TYR A 308 -6.62 -10.75 3.40
N GLY A 309 -7.14 -10.44 4.58
CA GLY A 309 -6.34 -10.03 5.74
C GLY A 309 -5.33 -11.12 6.07
N GLY A 310 -5.82 -12.27 6.51
CA GLY A 310 -5.00 -13.48 6.64
C GLY A 310 -4.89 -14.35 5.38
N THR A 311 -4.88 -15.67 5.60
CA THR A 311 -4.58 -16.66 4.54
C THR A 311 -5.78 -17.09 3.69
N ALA A 312 -7.00 -16.83 4.18
CA ALA A 312 -8.22 -17.33 3.58
C ALA A 312 -9.45 -16.48 3.96
N ALA A 313 -10.56 -16.72 3.26
CA ALA A 313 -11.83 -16.03 3.52
C ALA A 313 -12.38 -16.22 4.95
N ALA A 314 -12.02 -17.31 5.59
CA ALA A 314 -12.46 -17.67 6.94
C ALA A 314 -11.23 -18.10 7.74
N ASP A 315 -10.57 -17.12 8.34
CA ASP A 315 -9.36 -17.31 9.13
C ASP A 315 -9.53 -16.66 10.50
N ALA A 316 -10.23 -17.35 11.40
CA ALA A 316 -10.58 -16.78 12.71
C ALA A 316 -9.39 -16.62 13.67
N ALA A 317 -8.23 -17.17 13.32
CA ALA A 317 -7.02 -17.07 14.13
C ALA A 317 -6.14 -15.88 13.73
N ASP A 318 -6.54 -15.16 12.69
CA ASP A 318 -5.88 -13.97 12.16
C ASP A 318 -5.88 -12.81 13.16
N ASN A 319 -4.92 -11.90 12.96
CA ASN A 319 -4.74 -10.71 13.77
C ASN A 319 -5.32 -9.49 13.05
N ALA A 320 -5.38 -8.36 13.76
CA ALA A 320 -5.93 -7.12 13.21
C ALA A 320 -5.16 -6.61 11.98
N ASP A 321 -5.88 -6.16 10.95
CA ASP A 321 -5.29 -5.63 9.72
C ASP A 321 -5.67 -4.17 9.42
N VAL A 322 -4.84 -3.52 8.61
CA VAL A 322 -5.12 -2.22 8.00
C VAL A 322 -5.29 -2.37 6.49
N ILE A 323 -6.53 -2.33 6.02
CA ILE A 323 -6.86 -2.56 4.61
C ILE A 323 -7.37 -1.27 3.97
N SER A 324 -6.80 -0.89 2.82
CA SER A 324 -7.22 0.26 2.03
C SER A 324 -7.47 -0.12 0.56
N TYR A 325 -8.68 0.10 0.07
CA TYR A 325 -9.06 -0.20 -1.30
C TYR A 325 -9.68 0.99 -2.02
N THR A 326 -9.11 1.35 -3.17
CA THR A 326 -9.67 2.35 -4.09
C THR A 326 -9.49 1.92 -5.54
N GLY A 327 -10.59 1.62 -6.22
CA GLY A 327 -10.56 1.23 -7.63
C GLY A 327 -11.97 1.10 -8.21
N GLN A 328 -12.04 0.84 -9.51
CA GLN A 328 -13.25 0.43 -10.22
C GLN A 328 -13.32 -1.10 -10.37
N GLY A 329 -14.41 -1.61 -10.95
CA GLY A 329 -14.57 -3.03 -11.23
C GLY A 329 -15.11 -3.80 -10.03
N THR A 330 -14.65 -5.03 -9.78
CA THR A 330 -15.15 -5.89 -8.70
C THR A 330 -14.08 -6.09 -7.63
N ALA A 331 -14.41 -5.81 -6.38
CA ALA A 331 -13.56 -6.08 -5.22
C ALA A 331 -14.30 -6.97 -4.21
N THR A 332 -13.60 -7.95 -3.68
CA THR A 332 -14.03 -8.73 -2.51
C THR A 332 -12.94 -8.65 -1.45
N ILE A 333 -13.30 -8.30 -0.22
CA ILE A 333 -12.38 -8.11 0.89
C ILE A 333 -12.86 -9.02 2.01
N TYR A 334 -11.95 -9.83 2.55
CA TYR A 334 -12.12 -10.63 3.75
C TYR A 334 -11.09 -10.15 4.76
N ALA A 335 -11.50 -9.43 5.80
CA ALA A 335 -10.60 -8.98 6.84
C ALA A 335 -10.25 -10.14 7.82
N ALA A 336 -11.17 -11.10 7.95
CA ALA A 336 -11.03 -12.41 8.57
C ALA A 336 -11.12 -12.42 10.10
N GLY A 337 -10.02 -12.26 10.84
CA GLY A 337 -10.03 -12.33 12.30
C GLY A 337 -9.20 -11.20 12.88
N GLY A 338 -9.56 -10.71 14.06
CA GLY A 338 -8.89 -9.56 14.64
C GLY A 338 -9.74 -8.30 14.55
N ASN A 339 -9.23 -7.19 15.06
CA ASN A 339 -9.96 -5.93 15.07
C ASN A 339 -9.52 -5.09 13.87
N ASP A 340 -10.22 -5.22 12.75
CA ASP A 340 -9.71 -4.73 11.48
C ASP A 340 -10.05 -3.26 11.22
N SER A 341 -9.15 -2.54 10.56
CA SER A 341 -9.37 -1.16 10.11
C SER A 341 -9.39 -1.10 8.59
N ILE A 342 -10.60 -1.04 8.02
CA ILE A 342 -10.81 -1.02 6.58
C ILE A 342 -11.18 0.39 6.10
N THR A 343 -10.52 0.86 5.05
CA THR A 343 -10.85 2.11 4.35
C THR A 343 -11.20 1.82 2.90
N LEU A 344 -12.43 2.17 2.51
CA LEU A 344 -12.90 2.07 1.14
C LEU A 344 -12.94 3.44 0.49
N ASN A 345 -12.54 3.49 -0.78
CA ASN A 345 -12.52 4.69 -1.62
C ASN A 345 -11.62 5.82 -1.04
N GLY A 346 -10.57 5.48 -0.30
CA GLY A 346 -9.58 6.43 0.22
C GLY A 346 -8.41 6.75 -0.74
N GLY A 347 -7.81 7.93 -0.60
CA GLY A 347 -6.59 8.31 -1.32
C GLY A 347 -6.77 8.96 -2.70
N PHE A 348 -5.65 9.38 -3.28
CA PHE A 348 -5.56 9.94 -4.63
C PHE A 348 -5.41 8.80 -5.65
N GLY A 349 -6.46 8.53 -6.44
CA GLY A 349 -6.48 7.44 -7.43
C GLY A 349 -7.77 7.45 -8.25
N VAL A 350 -7.97 6.43 -9.09
CA VAL A 350 -9.25 6.25 -9.77
C VAL A 350 -10.30 5.80 -8.77
N THR A 351 -11.22 6.71 -8.49
CA THR A 351 -12.38 6.47 -7.63
C THR A 351 -13.33 5.47 -8.29
N ALA A 352 -14.00 4.65 -7.48
CA ALA A 352 -15.08 3.79 -7.93
C ALA A 352 -16.10 4.56 -8.78
N ASP A 353 -16.58 3.91 -9.85
CA ASP A 353 -17.63 4.40 -10.74
C ASP A 353 -18.97 3.69 -10.44
N SER A 354 -20.05 4.07 -11.13
CA SER A 354 -21.38 3.46 -10.93
C SER A 354 -21.48 1.98 -11.32
N THR A 355 -20.45 1.43 -11.99
CA THR A 355 -20.37 0.01 -12.34
C THR A 355 -19.58 -0.82 -11.33
N SER A 356 -18.94 -0.16 -10.38
CA SER A 356 -18.05 -0.78 -9.41
C SER A 356 -18.83 -1.59 -8.37
N THR A 357 -18.28 -2.70 -7.91
CA THR A 357 -18.88 -3.54 -6.88
C THR A 357 -17.83 -3.87 -5.83
N VAL A 358 -18.12 -3.60 -4.57
CA VAL A 358 -17.26 -3.92 -3.43
C VAL A 358 -18.08 -4.79 -2.49
N THR A 359 -17.55 -5.94 -2.10
CA THR A 359 -18.10 -6.80 -1.06
C THR A 359 -17.06 -6.92 0.04
N LEU A 360 -17.43 -6.59 1.27
CA LEU A 360 -16.57 -6.63 2.45
C LEU A 360 -17.16 -7.58 3.49
N PHE A 361 -16.30 -8.45 3.99
CA PHE A 361 -16.51 -9.30 5.16
C PHE A 361 -15.49 -8.89 6.21
N GLY A 362 -15.94 -8.42 7.39
CA GLY A 362 -15.11 -8.11 8.55
C GLY A 362 -14.60 -9.41 9.17
N GLY A 363 -15.39 -10.03 10.02
CA GLY A 363 -15.21 -11.42 10.43
C GLY A 363 -15.45 -11.60 11.92
N ASN A 364 -14.42 -11.98 12.68
CA ASN A 364 -14.47 -11.95 14.14
C ASN A 364 -13.59 -10.82 14.66
N GLY A 365 -14.08 -10.08 15.65
CA GLY A 365 -13.36 -8.99 16.28
C GLY A 365 -14.12 -7.67 16.11
N ASP A 366 -13.65 -6.63 16.77
CA ASP A 366 -14.29 -5.31 16.72
C ASP A 366 -13.77 -4.54 15.50
N ASP A 367 -14.51 -4.59 14.40
CA ASP A 367 -14.08 -4.06 13.10
C ASP A 367 -14.46 -2.59 12.91
N THR A 368 -13.63 -1.83 12.20
CA THR A 368 -13.91 -0.45 11.81
C THR A 368 -13.83 -0.30 10.29
N VAL A 369 -14.93 0.14 9.67
CA VAL A 369 -15.02 0.41 8.24
C VAL A 369 -15.27 1.88 7.97
N ASN A 370 -14.36 2.50 7.22
CA ASN A 370 -14.49 3.86 6.71
C ASN A 370 -14.84 3.84 5.22
N VAL A 371 -16.07 4.18 4.87
CA VAL A 371 -16.49 4.38 3.47
C VAL A 371 -16.37 5.86 3.12
N LEU A 372 -15.26 6.21 2.49
CA LEU A 372 -14.96 7.58 2.08
C LEU A 372 -15.60 7.90 0.73
N ASN A 373 -15.65 9.19 0.39
CA ASN A 373 -15.97 9.68 -0.96
C ASN A 373 -17.24 9.07 -1.58
N THR A 374 -18.23 8.74 -0.74
CA THR A 374 -19.56 8.25 -1.18
C THR A 374 -20.33 9.29 -2.01
N GLN A 375 -19.75 10.47 -2.15
CA GLN A 375 -20.17 11.61 -2.95
C GLN A 375 -19.63 11.59 -4.41
N ALA A 376 -18.87 10.58 -4.81
CA ALA A 376 -18.60 10.28 -6.23
C ALA A 376 -19.63 9.26 -6.71
N ALA A 377 -19.79 9.12 -8.03
CA ALA A 377 -20.62 8.06 -8.59
C ALA A 377 -19.98 6.71 -8.29
N THR A 378 -20.19 6.16 -7.11
CA THR A 378 -19.69 4.86 -6.68
C THR A 378 -20.76 3.81 -6.99
N GLY A 379 -20.39 2.55 -7.22
CA GLY A 379 -21.36 1.53 -7.57
C GLY A 379 -21.99 0.92 -6.33
N ILE A 380 -21.95 -0.40 -6.19
CA ILE A 380 -22.54 -1.11 -5.03
C ILE A 380 -21.45 -1.46 -4.02
N THR A 381 -21.64 -1.09 -2.76
CA THR A 381 -20.82 -1.55 -1.63
C THR A 381 -21.68 -2.39 -0.69
N THR A 382 -21.29 -3.64 -0.44
CA THR A 382 -21.96 -4.55 0.49
C THR A 382 -21.01 -4.85 1.65
N ILE A 383 -21.47 -4.67 2.89
CA ILE A 383 -20.68 -4.83 4.11
C ILE A 383 -21.38 -5.82 5.04
N THR A 384 -20.62 -6.78 5.55
CA THR A 384 -21.00 -7.73 6.60
C THR A 384 -19.82 -7.83 7.57
N LEU A 385 -19.98 -7.59 8.87
CA LEU A 385 -18.84 -7.49 9.80
C LEU A 385 -18.77 -8.65 10.79
N GLY A 386 -19.87 -9.37 11.00
CA GLY A 386 -19.87 -10.66 11.65
C GLY A 386 -20.03 -10.52 13.16
N ALA A 387 -18.99 -10.89 13.92
CA ALA A 387 -19.06 -10.99 15.36
C ALA A 387 -18.09 -10.02 16.03
N GLY A 388 -18.61 -9.02 16.72
CA GLY A 388 -17.83 -8.04 17.47
C GLY A 388 -18.62 -6.77 17.66
N ALA A 389 -18.04 -5.78 18.33
CA ALA A 389 -18.61 -4.45 18.43
C ALA A 389 -18.13 -3.60 17.25
N ASP A 390 -18.87 -3.66 16.15
CA ASP A 390 -18.39 -3.12 14.88
C ASP A 390 -18.77 -1.66 14.64
N ILE A 391 -17.96 -0.94 13.86
CA ILE A 391 -18.14 0.47 13.53
C ILE A 391 -18.14 0.65 12.02
N VAL A 392 -19.20 1.26 11.47
CA VAL A 392 -19.24 1.69 10.07
C VAL A 392 -19.39 3.21 9.98
N ASN A 393 -18.37 3.87 9.44
CA ASN A 393 -18.37 5.30 9.15
C ASN A 393 -18.64 5.54 7.65
N VAL A 394 -19.65 6.34 7.33
CA VAL A 394 -20.08 6.63 5.95
C VAL A 394 -20.12 8.13 5.70
N GLY A 395 -19.71 8.57 4.50
CA GLY A 395 -19.82 9.97 4.08
C GLY A 395 -18.64 10.86 4.50
N LEU A 396 -17.55 10.25 4.94
CA LEU A 396 -16.31 10.93 5.27
C LEU A 396 -15.58 11.39 3.98
N SER A 397 -14.87 12.52 4.05
CA SER A 397 -14.04 13.01 2.94
C SER A 397 -12.59 12.56 3.08
N ASN A 398 -11.87 12.42 1.96
CA ASN A 398 -10.44 12.03 1.93
C ASN A 398 -9.51 12.99 2.70
N ALA A 399 -9.97 14.22 3.01
CA ALA A 399 -9.23 15.14 3.88
C ALA A 399 -9.13 14.63 5.33
N ALA A 400 -9.97 13.67 5.73
CA ALA A 400 -9.94 13.07 7.06
C ALA A 400 -8.77 12.10 7.27
N THR A 401 -8.11 11.59 6.23
CA THR A 401 -7.16 10.46 6.37
C THR A 401 -5.70 10.78 6.07
N THR A 402 -5.34 11.97 5.57
CA THR A 402 -3.91 12.32 5.33
C THR A 402 -3.57 13.81 5.51
N ALA A 403 -3.81 14.39 6.69
CA ALA A 403 -2.98 15.43 7.34
C ALA A 403 -3.71 16.09 8.53
N ALA A 404 -3.10 16.00 9.72
CA ALA A 404 -3.42 16.74 10.96
C ALA A 404 -4.81 16.50 11.58
N THR A 405 -4.84 15.67 12.62
CA THR A 405 -5.98 15.41 13.51
C THR A 405 -6.45 16.60 14.35
N THR A 406 -5.95 17.82 14.13
CA THR A 406 -6.48 19.05 14.73
C THR A 406 -6.03 20.26 13.90
N ALA A 407 -6.91 21.23 13.64
CA ALA A 407 -6.46 22.56 13.25
C ALA A 407 -5.47 23.06 14.32
N ALA A 408 -4.27 23.49 13.91
CA ALA A 408 -3.23 23.84 14.87
C ALA A 408 -3.64 25.09 15.67
N VAL A 409 -4.06 24.86 16.92
CA VAL A 409 -4.49 25.91 17.85
C VAL A 409 -3.37 26.95 18.00
N PRO A 410 -3.67 28.26 17.89
CA PRO A 410 -2.69 29.31 18.13
C PRO A 410 -2.07 29.16 19.52
N ALA A 411 -0.74 29.22 19.59
CA ALA A 411 -0.05 29.12 20.87
C ALA A 411 -0.22 30.42 21.66
N VAL A 412 -0.63 30.31 22.91
CA VAL A 412 -0.74 31.42 23.87
C VAL A 412 0.50 31.43 24.74
N THR A 413 1.14 32.58 24.88
CA THR A 413 2.24 32.81 25.81
C THR A 413 1.88 33.98 26.72
N GLN A 414 1.75 33.70 28.01
CA GLN A 414 1.58 34.71 29.04
C GLN A 414 2.84 35.59 29.14
N VAL A 415 2.67 36.91 29.06
CA VAL A 415 3.75 37.90 29.17
C VAL A 415 3.70 38.59 30.53
N THR A 416 2.52 38.86 31.06
CA THR A 416 2.36 39.47 32.39
C THR A 416 1.09 38.99 33.03
N ASN A 417 1.22 38.21 34.11
CA ASN A 417 0.09 37.84 34.94
C ASN A 417 -0.47 39.08 35.66
N GLY A 418 -1.76 39.35 35.54
CA GLY A 418 -2.38 40.53 36.12
C GLY A 418 -2.45 40.43 37.64
N ALA A 419 -1.48 41.02 38.34
CA ALA A 419 -1.46 41.11 39.80
C ALA A 419 -1.57 42.57 40.28
N GLY A 420 -2.45 42.81 41.25
CA GLY A 420 -2.66 44.15 41.83
C GLY A 420 -3.17 45.16 40.80
N ALA A 421 -2.39 46.22 40.55
CA ALA A 421 -2.74 47.26 39.57
C ALA A 421 -2.31 46.94 38.12
N ALA A 422 -1.65 45.80 37.88
CA ALA A 422 -1.26 45.36 36.54
C ALA A 422 -2.39 44.63 35.82
N PHE A 423 -2.46 44.80 34.50
CA PHE A 423 -3.37 44.06 33.62
C PHE A 423 -2.72 42.76 33.15
N GLU A 424 -3.54 41.75 32.86
CA GLU A 424 -3.09 40.54 32.17
C GLU A 424 -2.61 40.88 30.75
N VAL A 425 -1.49 40.30 30.32
CA VAL A 425 -0.96 40.47 28.96
C VAL A 425 -0.53 39.12 28.41
N ASP A 426 -1.17 38.72 27.30
CA ASP A 426 -0.86 37.51 26.54
C ASP A 426 -0.38 37.83 25.15
N THR A 427 0.40 36.93 24.56
CA THR A 427 0.69 36.93 23.12
C THR A 427 0.15 35.66 22.49
N VAL A 428 -0.48 35.79 21.32
CA VAL A 428 -1.03 34.67 20.56
C VAL A 428 -0.30 34.55 19.24
N ALA A 429 0.33 33.40 19.00
CA ALA A 429 1.01 33.07 17.74
C ALA A 429 0.07 32.30 16.81
N PHE A 430 -0.46 32.99 15.80
CA PHE A 430 -1.39 32.43 14.83
C PHE A 430 -0.68 31.54 13.81
N LYS A 431 -1.43 30.61 13.22
CA LYS A 431 -0.98 29.72 12.14
C LYS A 431 -1.62 30.13 10.82
N ALA A 432 -1.07 29.63 9.71
CA ALA A 432 -1.70 29.79 8.40
C ALA A 432 -3.05 29.07 8.39
N LEU A 433 -4.00 29.61 7.65
CA LEU A 433 -5.33 29.06 7.45
C LEU A 433 -5.52 28.81 5.97
N ILE A 434 -6.05 27.65 5.58
CA ILE A 434 -6.55 27.46 4.22
C ILE A 434 -7.99 27.99 4.12
N ALA A 435 -8.48 28.18 2.90
CA ALA A 435 -9.85 28.62 2.66
C ALA A 435 -10.86 27.76 3.45
N GLY A 436 -11.72 28.40 4.23
CA GLY A 436 -12.71 27.77 5.09
C GLY A 436 -12.28 27.61 6.55
N ASP A 437 -10.97 27.51 6.86
CA ASP A 437 -10.51 27.28 8.24
C ASP A 437 -10.93 28.42 9.16
N ALA A 438 -11.15 28.09 10.43
CA ALA A 438 -11.50 29.08 11.43
C ALA A 438 -10.54 29.04 12.62
N VAL A 439 -10.31 30.21 13.21
CA VAL A 439 -9.55 30.35 14.45
C VAL A 439 -10.29 31.29 15.39
N THR A 440 -10.28 30.97 16.68
CA THR A 440 -10.93 31.75 17.73
C THR A 440 -9.90 32.23 18.74
N ALA A 441 -9.96 33.51 19.11
CA ALA A 441 -9.19 34.08 20.21
C ALA A 441 -10.11 34.94 21.08
N GLY A 442 -10.17 34.64 22.38
CA GLY A 442 -10.98 35.37 23.35
C GLY A 442 -12.47 35.49 22.98
N GLY A 443 -13.04 34.50 22.30
CA GLY A 443 -14.45 34.47 21.88
C GLY A 443 -14.75 35.17 20.54
N LEU A 444 -13.77 35.76 19.86
CA LEU A 444 -13.90 36.22 18.47
C LEU A 444 -13.37 35.14 17.53
N THR A 445 -14.18 34.71 16.57
CA THR A 445 -13.83 33.69 15.57
C THR A 445 -13.67 34.31 14.19
N PHE A 446 -12.54 34.06 13.53
CA PHE A 446 -12.27 34.44 12.14
C PHE A 446 -12.27 33.20 11.24
N THR A 447 -13.07 33.21 10.18
CA THR A 447 -13.13 32.15 9.16
C THR A 447 -12.53 32.65 7.85
N ALA A 448 -11.49 31.98 7.34
CA ALA A 448 -10.79 32.38 6.13
C ALA A 448 -11.66 32.13 4.87
N ALA A 449 -11.71 33.08 3.94
CA ALA A 449 -12.42 32.96 2.66
C ALA A 449 -11.52 32.48 1.51
N GLN A 450 -10.21 32.44 1.76
CA GLN A 450 -9.15 32.01 0.83
C GLN A 450 -7.95 31.53 1.67
N ASP A 451 -6.92 30.99 1.04
CA ASP A 451 -5.69 30.64 1.75
C ASP A 451 -4.99 31.90 2.28
N LEU A 452 -4.64 31.87 3.56
CA LEU A 452 -4.01 32.96 4.31
C LEU A 452 -2.76 32.48 5.02
N THR A 453 -1.70 33.25 4.88
CA THR A 453 -0.48 33.09 5.68
C THR A 453 -0.75 33.41 7.15
N ALA A 454 0.07 32.85 8.05
CA ALA A 454 -0.03 33.10 9.49
C ALA A 454 0.00 34.61 9.86
N THR A 455 0.75 35.41 9.09
CA THR A 455 0.81 36.87 9.24
C THR A 455 -0.50 37.55 8.85
N GLN A 456 -1.16 37.08 7.78
CA GLN A 456 -2.47 37.61 7.36
C GLN A 456 -3.54 37.28 8.40
N VAL A 457 -3.50 36.07 8.98
CA VAL A 457 -4.40 35.67 10.07
C VAL A 457 -4.17 36.51 11.31
N ALA A 458 -2.91 36.75 11.72
CA ALA A 458 -2.59 37.65 12.84
C ALA A 458 -3.07 39.09 12.59
N THR A 459 -2.97 39.57 11.36
CA THR A 459 -3.47 40.91 10.98
C THR A 459 -4.99 41.00 11.13
N ALA A 460 -5.72 39.92 10.90
CA ALA A 460 -7.15 39.89 11.12
C ALA A 460 -7.48 40.24 12.58
N PHE A 461 -6.77 39.65 13.55
CA PHE A 461 -6.99 39.86 14.98
C PHE A 461 -6.35 41.13 15.56
N ALA A 462 -5.64 41.93 14.77
CA ALA A 462 -4.98 43.14 15.24
C ALA A 462 -5.95 44.32 15.42
N GLY A 463 -5.76 45.11 16.47
CA GLY A 463 -6.47 46.37 16.71
C GLY A 463 -7.96 46.21 17.07
N VAL A 464 -8.37 45.03 17.52
CA VAL A 464 -9.75 44.75 17.93
C VAL A 464 -9.94 45.24 19.37
N ALA A 465 -10.86 46.21 19.53
CA ALA A 465 -11.26 46.70 20.84
C ALA A 465 -11.97 45.62 21.67
N ALA A 466 -11.97 45.79 22.99
CA ALA A 466 -12.73 44.92 23.88
C ALA A 466 -14.22 44.90 23.54
N ASN A 467 -14.78 43.69 23.54
CA ASN A 467 -16.12 43.34 23.07
C ASN A 467 -16.37 43.67 21.58
N GLY A 468 -15.31 43.89 20.80
CA GLY A 468 -15.39 44.17 19.37
C GLY A 468 -15.65 42.92 18.53
N VAL A 469 -16.28 43.11 17.37
CA VAL A 469 -16.64 42.06 16.39
C VAL A 469 -15.61 41.89 15.25
N GLY A 470 -14.45 42.56 15.33
CA GLY A 470 -13.44 42.59 14.27
C GLY A 470 -13.86 43.39 13.03
N THR A 471 -12.90 43.70 12.14
CA THR A 471 -13.14 44.45 10.88
C THR A 471 -12.31 43.88 9.72
N ALA A 472 -12.46 42.59 9.43
CA ALA A 472 -11.73 41.96 8.34
C ALA A 472 -12.23 42.46 6.98
N SER A 473 -11.35 42.43 5.98
CA SER A 473 -11.78 42.54 4.59
C SER A 473 -12.61 41.32 4.25
N THR A 474 -13.79 41.52 3.66
CA THR A 474 -14.65 40.43 3.17
C THR A 474 -13.97 39.54 2.13
N ALA A 475 -12.84 39.98 1.54
CA ALA A 475 -12.01 39.18 0.64
C ALA A 475 -11.11 38.16 1.37
N GLN A 476 -10.79 38.36 2.65
CA GLN A 476 -9.91 37.48 3.41
C GLN A 476 -10.68 36.52 4.32
N GLY A 477 -11.83 36.93 4.84
CA GLY A 477 -12.63 36.10 5.73
C GLY A 477 -13.77 36.83 6.41
N ALA A 478 -14.46 36.14 7.32
CA ALA A 478 -15.61 36.65 8.06
C ALA A 478 -15.45 36.43 9.57
N TYR A 479 -16.06 37.32 10.37
CA TYR A 479 -16.08 37.23 11.83
C TYR A 479 -17.41 36.71 12.37
N THR A 480 -17.32 35.94 13.45
CA THR A 480 -18.45 35.64 14.36
C THR A 480 -18.00 35.80 15.81
N GLY A 481 -18.94 36.10 16.72
CA GLY A 481 -18.63 36.34 18.13
C GLY A 481 -18.02 37.73 18.41
N THR A 482 -17.45 37.89 19.60
CA THR A 482 -16.86 39.16 20.09
C THR A 482 -15.63 38.88 20.95
N LEU A 483 -14.61 39.72 20.84
CA LEU A 483 -13.39 39.61 21.65
C LEU A 483 -13.69 40.01 23.11
N THR A 484 -13.92 39.03 23.97
CA THR A 484 -14.42 39.24 25.33
C THR A 484 -13.27 39.22 26.34
N GLY A 485 -13.29 40.15 27.30
CA GLY A 485 -12.30 40.21 28.39
C GLY A 485 -10.95 40.86 28.03
N PHE A 486 -10.62 40.94 26.74
CA PHE A 486 -9.35 41.44 26.21
C PHE A 486 -9.52 42.47 25.09
N ALA A 487 -8.50 43.30 24.87
CA ALA A 487 -8.33 44.10 23.65
C ALA A 487 -7.00 43.74 22.98
N SER A 488 -6.92 43.79 21.65
CA SER A 488 -5.70 43.42 20.92
C SER A 488 -4.89 44.63 20.41
N SER A 489 -3.58 44.44 20.28
CA SER A 489 -2.66 45.47 19.78
C SER A 489 -2.90 45.82 18.32
N ALA A 490 -2.76 47.10 17.94
CA ALA A 490 -2.94 47.57 16.57
C ALA A 490 -1.83 47.13 15.59
N THR A 491 -0.69 46.67 16.12
CA THR A 491 0.45 46.16 15.34
C THR A 491 0.72 44.70 15.70
N THR A 492 1.19 43.92 14.71
CA THR A 492 1.61 42.53 14.89
C THR A 492 3.14 42.41 14.77
N ALA A 493 3.72 41.38 15.37
CA ALA A 493 5.10 40.98 15.16
C ALA A 493 5.12 39.66 14.37
N GLY A 494 5.08 39.76 13.03
CA GLY A 494 4.90 38.59 12.18
C GLY A 494 3.53 37.94 12.39
N ASN A 495 3.51 36.69 12.85
CA ASN A 495 2.28 35.95 13.15
C ASN A 495 1.79 36.09 14.61
N VAL A 496 2.35 37.02 15.40
CA VAL A 496 2.02 37.20 16.82
C VAL A 496 1.24 38.50 17.06
N VAL A 497 0.17 38.43 17.86
CA VAL A 497 -0.64 39.56 18.34
C VAL A 497 -0.62 39.61 19.87
N THR A 498 -0.52 40.80 20.46
CA THR A 498 -0.60 40.99 21.92
C THR A 498 -2.04 41.31 22.34
N PHE A 499 -2.52 40.65 23.38
CA PHE A 499 -3.83 40.86 23.99
C PHE A 499 -3.65 41.36 25.42
N THR A 500 -4.37 42.41 25.78
CA THR A 500 -4.34 43.01 27.13
C THR A 500 -5.71 42.90 27.77
N GLY A 501 -5.76 42.35 28.98
CA GLY A 501 -6.97 42.23 29.77
C GLY A 501 -7.58 43.60 30.06
N THR A 502 -8.90 43.64 30.18
CA THR A 502 -9.65 44.89 30.40
C THR A 502 -9.80 45.29 31.87
N VAL A 503 -9.43 44.40 32.80
CA VAL A 503 -9.55 44.59 34.24
C VAL A 503 -8.21 44.26 34.92
N ALA A 504 -7.65 45.23 35.65
CA ALA A 504 -6.43 45.04 36.43
C ALA A 504 -6.63 44.00 37.55
N GLY A 505 -5.63 43.16 37.79
CA GLY A 505 -5.70 42.08 38.77
C GLY A 505 -6.37 40.78 38.28
N THR A 506 -6.74 40.70 37.00
CA THR A 506 -7.20 39.45 36.37
C THR A 506 -6.00 38.57 36.06
N THR A 507 -6.07 37.27 36.36
CA THR A 507 -4.97 36.31 36.15
C THR A 507 -5.32 35.20 35.15
N THR A 508 -6.36 35.41 34.34
CA THR A 508 -6.90 34.39 33.43
C THR A 508 -6.40 34.68 32.02
N ASP A 509 -5.67 33.73 31.43
CA ASP A 509 -5.12 33.85 30.08
C ASP A 509 -6.21 33.85 29.00
N ILE A 510 -5.91 34.46 27.85
CA ILE A 510 -6.77 34.42 26.67
C ILE A 510 -6.89 32.99 26.14
N THR A 511 -8.12 32.54 25.93
CA THR A 511 -8.40 31.22 25.34
C THR A 511 -8.32 31.28 23.82
N THR A 512 -7.67 30.30 23.21
CA THR A 512 -7.64 30.11 21.75
C THR A 512 -8.17 28.73 21.36
N SER A 513 -8.76 28.66 20.18
CA SER A 513 -9.13 27.39 19.54
C SER A 513 -9.01 27.53 18.02
N ALA A 514 -8.91 26.43 17.31
CA ALA A 514 -8.95 26.40 15.86
C ALA A 514 -9.90 25.31 15.38
N ALA A 515 -10.53 25.54 14.24
CA ALA A 515 -11.40 24.59 13.57
C ALA A 515 -10.95 24.51 12.11
N LEU A 516 -10.91 23.29 11.58
CA LEU A 516 -10.63 23.11 10.17
C LEU A 516 -11.78 23.66 9.35
N GLY A 517 -11.39 24.13 8.18
CA GLY A 517 -12.25 24.68 7.20
C GLY A 517 -13.02 23.59 6.57
N LYS A 518 -14.31 23.82 6.47
CA LYS A 518 -15.13 23.07 5.56
C LYS A 518 -14.49 23.25 4.19
N ASN A 519 -13.70 22.27 3.74
CA ASN A 519 -13.46 22.13 2.31
C ASN A 519 -14.83 21.80 1.75
N SER A 520 -15.54 22.88 1.42
CA SER A 520 -16.93 22.92 1.05
C SER A 520 -17.03 22.21 -0.28
N ILE A 521 -17.40 20.93 -0.26
CA ILE A 521 -17.90 20.24 -1.44
C ILE A 521 -19.33 19.83 -1.08
N VAL A 522 -20.23 20.61 -1.67
CA VAL A 522 -21.66 20.34 -1.81
C VAL A 522 -21.84 18.97 -2.48
N GLY A 523 -22.87 18.24 -2.04
CA GLY A 523 -23.10 16.79 -2.23
C GLY A 523 -22.95 16.15 -3.62
N SER A 524 -22.89 14.80 -3.63
CA SER A 524 -23.54 13.95 -4.65
C SER A 524 -23.42 12.43 -4.44
N GLY A 525 -24.37 11.74 -3.82
CA GLY A 525 -24.34 10.26 -3.76
C GLY A 525 -24.91 9.59 -5.01
N SER A 526 -24.18 8.65 -5.64
CA SER A 526 -24.76 7.63 -6.55
C SER A 526 -24.43 6.18 -6.19
N GLY A 527 -23.77 5.98 -5.03
CA GLY A 527 -23.49 4.66 -4.48
C GLY A 527 -24.65 4.06 -3.71
N THR A 528 -24.85 2.75 -3.89
CA THR A 528 -25.72 1.96 -3.01
C THR A 528 -24.86 1.28 -1.96
N ILE A 529 -25.10 1.57 -0.68
CA ILE A 529 -24.45 0.87 0.43
C ILE A 529 -25.46 -0.07 1.07
N VAL A 530 -25.10 -1.34 1.22
CA VAL A 530 -25.89 -2.37 1.90
C VAL A 530 -25.11 -2.89 3.08
N ILE A 531 -25.67 -2.81 4.28
CA ILE A 531 -25.06 -3.35 5.50
C ILE A 531 -25.97 -4.47 6.03
N SER A 532 -25.40 -5.66 6.20
CA SER A 532 -26.16 -6.86 6.60
C SER A 532 -26.01 -7.25 8.07
N ASP A 533 -25.28 -6.44 8.84
CA ASP A 533 -24.73 -6.87 10.11
C ASP A 533 -25.54 -6.51 11.35
N PHE A 534 -26.32 -5.43 11.29
CA PHE A 534 -27.12 -4.87 12.40
C PHE A 534 -28.31 -5.76 12.82
N LEU A 535 -28.03 -6.99 13.25
CA LEU A 535 -28.97 -7.96 13.79
C LEU A 535 -29.18 -7.65 15.28
N VAL A 536 -30.46 -7.58 15.70
CA VAL A 536 -30.81 -7.26 17.09
C VAL A 536 -30.25 -8.34 18.04
N GLY A 537 -29.30 -7.98 18.90
CA GLY A 537 -28.82 -8.79 20.02
C GLY A 537 -27.40 -9.39 19.90
N ALA A 538 -26.62 -9.03 18.88
CA ALA A 538 -25.19 -9.31 18.79
C ALA A 538 -24.39 -7.99 18.72
N GLY A 539 -23.16 -7.99 19.22
CA GLY A 539 -22.12 -6.99 18.91
C GLY A 539 -22.11 -5.64 19.66
N ASN A 540 -23.23 -4.92 19.72
CA ASN A 540 -23.28 -3.46 20.00
C ASN A 540 -22.71 -2.60 18.85
N ASP A 541 -23.08 -2.92 17.62
CA ASP A 541 -22.58 -2.25 16.42
C ASP A 541 -23.03 -0.78 16.33
N THR A 542 -22.21 0.03 15.66
CA THR A 542 -22.34 1.48 15.59
C THR A 542 -22.28 1.95 14.11
N LEU A 543 -23.27 2.76 13.70
CA LEU A 543 -23.34 3.34 12.35
C LEU A 543 -23.25 4.87 12.41
N ASN A 544 -22.20 5.40 11.79
CA ASN A 544 -21.85 6.80 11.84
C ASN A 544 -22.02 7.38 10.46
N VAL A 545 -23.03 8.24 10.28
CA VAL A 545 -23.33 8.86 9.00
C VAL A 545 -22.95 10.33 9.07
N SER A 546 -21.93 10.72 8.32
CA SER A 546 -21.58 12.11 8.13
C SER A 546 -22.48 12.73 7.05
N ASP A 547 -23.10 13.86 7.36
CA ASP A 547 -23.96 14.62 6.44
C ASP A 547 -23.17 15.43 5.40
N GLY A 548 -21.83 15.42 5.49
CA GLY A 548 -20.92 16.18 4.63
C GLY A 548 -21.03 17.71 4.76
N ILE A 549 -21.82 18.24 5.71
CA ILE A 549 -22.25 19.65 5.73
C ILE A 549 -22.05 20.32 7.12
N THR A 550 -22.18 19.61 8.26
CA THR A 550 -21.98 20.19 9.61
C THR A 550 -21.41 19.25 10.69
N GLY A 551 -20.49 19.78 11.51
CA GLY A 551 -19.89 19.11 12.69
C GLY A 551 -20.80 19.02 13.92
N THR A 552 -22.09 18.77 13.73
CA THR A 552 -23.00 18.37 14.82
C THR A 552 -23.97 17.36 14.21
N PRO A 553 -24.15 16.18 14.81
CA PRO A 553 -24.99 15.14 14.23
C PRO A 553 -26.37 15.72 13.90
N THR A 554 -26.76 15.64 12.63
CA THR A 554 -28.09 16.04 12.20
C THR A 554 -29.07 15.15 12.94
N LYS A 555 -30.11 15.76 13.51
CA LYS A 555 -31.13 15.07 14.29
C LYS A 555 -31.76 13.98 13.43
N PHE A 556 -31.36 12.73 13.67
CA PHE A 556 -31.91 11.55 13.03
C PHE A 556 -33.42 11.54 13.18
N THR A 557 -34.13 11.65 12.07
CA THR A 557 -35.58 11.68 12.07
C THR A 557 -36.09 10.40 11.42
N ILE A 558 -37.02 9.72 12.08
CA ILE A 558 -37.69 8.56 11.48
C ILE A 558 -38.97 9.04 10.82
N VAL A 559 -39.13 8.70 9.54
CA VAL A 559 -40.32 9.02 8.75
C VAL A 559 -41.14 7.75 8.55
N ASP A 560 -42.45 7.88 8.71
CA ASP A 560 -43.38 6.80 8.39
C ASP A 560 -43.54 6.68 6.86
N ALA A 561 -43.03 5.57 6.31
CA ALA A 561 -43.16 5.24 4.90
C ALA A 561 -44.32 4.26 4.62
N SER A 562 -45.25 4.06 5.56
CA SER A 562 -46.40 3.13 5.41
C SER A 562 -47.30 3.41 4.20
N THR A 563 -47.29 4.65 3.70
CA THR A 563 -48.06 5.08 2.53
C THR A 563 -47.34 4.87 1.19
N ALA A 564 -46.05 4.52 1.22
CA ALA A 564 -45.25 4.27 0.03
C ALA A 564 -45.62 2.93 -0.63
N GLN A 565 -45.82 2.93 -1.94
CA GLN A 565 -46.12 1.72 -2.73
C GLN A 565 -44.90 1.18 -3.48
N THR A 566 -43.87 2.02 -3.62
CA THR A 566 -42.59 1.68 -4.27
C THR A 566 -41.43 2.17 -3.42
N LEU A 567 -40.25 1.53 -3.54
CA LEU A 567 -39.03 2.00 -2.88
C LEU A 567 -38.73 3.46 -3.23
N ALA A 568 -38.88 3.85 -4.49
CA ALA A 568 -38.69 5.23 -4.93
C ALA A 568 -39.63 6.21 -4.18
N SER A 569 -40.91 5.86 -4.02
CA SER A 569 -41.84 6.70 -3.23
C SER A 569 -41.48 6.75 -1.74
N ALA A 570 -40.92 5.67 -1.19
CA ALA A 570 -40.47 5.62 0.19
C ALA A 570 -39.23 6.51 0.41
N LEU A 571 -38.23 6.42 -0.48
CA LEU A 571 -37.03 7.27 -0.44
C LEU A 571 -37.38 8.75 -0.63
N ASN A 572 -38.33 9.07 -1.51
CA ASN A 572 -38.84 10.45 -1.65
C ASN A 572 -39.46 10.98 -0.36
N LEU A 573 -40.22 10.17 0.38
CA LEU A 573 -40.75 10.56 1.69
C LEU A 573 -39.62 10.83 2.70
N ALA A 574 -38.55 10.04 2.66
CA ALA A 574 -37.38 10.25 3.51
C ALA A 574 -36.63 11.55 3.16
N SER A 575 -36.37 11.81 1.87
CA SER A 575 -35.74 13.06 1.41
C SER A 575 -36.60 14.30 1.72
N ALA A 576 -37.92 14.16 1.67
CA ALA A 576 -38.86 15.23 2.03
C ALA A 576 -38.97 15.47 3.55
N ASN A 577 -38.35 14.63 4.39
CA ASN A 577 -38.38 14.72 5.86
C ASN A 577 -39.82 14.90 6.40
N ASN A 578 -40.79 14.14 5.88
CA ASN A 578 -42.21 14.25 6.23
C ASN A 578 -42.79 15.68 6.10
N GLY A 579 -42.34 16.46 5.10
CA GLY A 579 -42.77 17.84 4.89
C GLY A 579 -42.04 18.87 5.77
N GLY A 580 -40.96 18.47 6.45
CA GLY A 580 -40.04 19.34 7.18
C GLY A 580 -39.12 20.16 6.25
N PRO A 581 -38.22 20.99 6.81
CA PRO A 581 -37.28 21.77 5.99
C PRO A 581 -36.37 20.83 5.19
N THR A 582 -36.34 21.00 3.87
CA THR A 582 -35.50 20.22 2.94
C THR A 582 -34.10 20.83 2.86
N THR A 583 -33.46 21.11 3.98
CA THR A 583 -32.09 21.65 3.94
C THR A 583 -31.12 20.52 3.56
N ALA A 584 -30.11 20.84 2.76
CA ALA A 584 -29.03 19.91 2.47
C ALA A 584 -28.38 19.40 3.78
N GLY A 585 -28.12 18.10 3.87
CA GLY A 585 -27.52 17.40 5.01
C GLY A 585 -28.52 16.71 5.93
N VAL A 586 -29.83 16.77 5.65
CA VAL A 586 -30.83 16.07 6.46
C VAL A 586 -30.67 14.56 6.34
N VAL A 587 -30.54 13.88 7.49
CA VAL A 587 -30.46 12.42 7.60
C VAL A 587 -31.78 11.87 8.15
N THR A 588 -32.43 11.00 7.37
CA THR A 588 -33.75 10.44 7.66
C THR A 588 -33.73 8.92 7.60
N GLY A 589 -34.35 8.26 8.58
CA GLY A 589 -34.59 6.82 8.58
C GLY A 589 -36.02 6.46 8.15
N ILE A 590 -36.18 5.42 7.34
CA ILE A 590 -37.49 4.83 7.01
C ILE A 590 -37.44 3.30 7.08
N LEU A 591 -38.59 2.67 7.32
CA LEU A 591 -38.78 1.23 7.13
C LEU A 591 -39.61 0.99 5.87
N TYR A 592 -39.08 0.21 4.92
CA TYR A 592 -39.80 -0.18 3.71
C TYR A 592 -39.49 -1.64 3.37
N ASP A 593 -40.52 -2.44 3.11
CA ASP A 593 -40.38 -3.86 2.75
C ASP A 593 -39.45 -4.66 3.69
N LYS A 594 -39.63 -4.45 5.01
CA LYS A 594 -38.84 -5.08 6.10
C LYS A 594 -37.34 -4.77 6.11
N SER A 595 -36.90 -3.78 5.33
CA SER A 595 -35.54 -3.24 5.39
C SER A 595 -35.60 -1.81 5.90
N ALA A 596 -34.63 -1.42 6.73
CA ALA A 596 -34.45 -0.02 7.09
C ALA A 596 -33.58 0.67 6.04
N TYR A 597 -33.89 1.93 5.76
CA TYR A 597 -33.11 2.78 4.87
C TYR A 597 -32.77 4.07 5.61
N ILE A 598 -31.49 4.45 5.57
CA ILE A 598 -31.02 5.77 5.98
C ILE A 598 -30.77 6.58 4.72
N VAL A 599 -31.39 7.75 4.63
CA VAL A 599 -31.30 8.65 3.48
C VAL A 599 -30.64 9.94 3.92
N VAL A 600 -29.62 10.36 3.18
CA VAL A 600 -28.98 11.67 3.34
C VAL A 600 -29.40 12.53 2.15
N ASN A 601 -30.23 13.53 2.41
CA ASN A 601 -30.66 14.51 1.40
C ASN A 601 -29.58 15.58 1.26
N ASN A 602 -28.75 15.48 0.22
CA ASN A 602 -27.61 16.38 0.07
C ASN A 602 -27.91 17.61 -0.78
N ASP A 603 -28.94 17.58 -1.61
CA ASP A 603 -29.26 18.69 -2.50
C ASP A 603 -30.39 19.59 -1.97
N GLY A 604 -31.09 19.15 -0.93
CA GLY A 604 -32.16 19.89 -0.30
C GLY A 604 -33.42 20.05 -1.14
N ASN A 605 -33.60 19.26 -2.21
CA ASN A 605 -34.72 19.42 -3.13
C ASN A 605 -35.99 18.68 -2.66
N GLY A 606 -35.88 17.78 -1.68
CA GLY A 606 -36.99 17.03 -1.08
C GLY A 606 -37.48 15.82 -1.88
N THR A 607 -36.79 15.47 -2.96
CA THR A 607 -37.01 14.30 -3.82
C THR A 607 -35.73 13.50 -3.86
N PHE A 608 -35.82 12.19 -3.63
CA PHE A 608 -34.64 11.35 -3.69
C PHE A 608 -34.14 11.27 -5.13
N ASN A 609 -32.91 11.74 -5.33
CA ASN A 609 -32.20 11.57 -6.57
C ASN A 609 -30.89 10.85 -6.31
N ALA A 610 -30.77 9.63 -6.82
CA ALA A 610 -29.57 8.81 -6.69
C ALA A 610 -28.33 9.37 -7.42
N SER A 611 -28.36 10.57 -7.97
CA SER A 611 -27.13 11.27 -8.41
C SER A 611 -26.66 12.34 -7.42
N SER A 612 -27.51 12.72 -6.46
CA SER A 612 -27.24 13.78 -5.49
C SER A 612 -27.36 13.30 -4.04
N ASP A 613 -28.29 12.41 -3.74
CA ASP A 613 -28.58 11.90 -2.40
C ASP A 613 -27.95 10.53 -2.14
N LEU A 614 -27.73 10.21 -0.86
CA LEU A 614 -27.22 8.91 -0.43
C LEU A 614 -28.35 8.06 0.17
N ALA A 615 -28.40 6.78 -0.18
CA ALA A 615 -29.25 5.79 0.49
C ALA A 615 -28.39 4.61 1.00
N ILE A 616 -28.52 4.33 2.29
CA ILE A 616 -27.90 3.20 2.98
C ILE A 616 -29.02 2.23 3.34
N LYS A 617 -28.93 0.99 2.85
CA LYS A 617 -29.86 -0.09 3.21
C LYS A 617 -29.29 -0.89 4.36
N LEU A 618 -30.04 -1.01 5.45
CA LEU A 618 -29.76 -1.90 6.56
C LEU A 618 -30.70 -3.11 6.46
N THR A 619 -30.14 -4.29 6.22
CA THR A 619 -30.90 -5.55 6.23
C THR A 619 -30.86 -6.19 7.61
N GLY A 620 -31.96 -6.81 8.04
CA GLY A 620 -32.11 -7.38 9.39
C GLY A 620 -32.70 -6.42 10.43
N VAL A 621 -32.65 -5.11 10.16
CA VAL A 621 -33.28 -4.08 11.00
C VAL A 621 -34.79 -3.99 10.69
N THR A 622 -35.59 -4.68 11.51
CA THR A 622 -37.06 -4.69 11.37
C THR A 622 -37.79 -3.68 12.26
N ASP A 623 -37.11 -3.13 13.26
CA ASP A 623 -37.63 -2.08 14.14
C ASP A 623 -36.67 -0.88 14.14
N ILE A 624 -36.94 0.08 13.25
CA ILE A 624 -36.15 1.30 13.14
C ILE A 624 -36.35 2.23 14.35
N ALA A 625 -37.44 2.07 15.12
CA ALA A 625 -37.67 2.86 16.33
C ALA A 625 -36.69 2.49 17.46
N ALA A 626 -36.11 1.29 17.45
CA ALA A 626 -35.02 0.93 18.34
C ALA A 626 -33.75 1.80 18.10
N LEU A 627 -33.56 2.33 16.89
CA LEU A 627 -32.50 3.30 16.57
C LEU A 627 -32.76 4.70 17.18
N GLN A 628 -33.97 5.01 17.66
CA GLN A 628 -34.25 6.22 18.44
C GLN A 628 -33.84 6.09 19.92
N THR A 629 -33.72 4.86 20.43
CA THR A 629 -33.28 4.57 21.82
C THR A 629 -31.82 4.16 21.92
N ALA A 630 -31.17 3.82 20.80
CA ALA A 630 -29.72 3.68 20.72
C ALA A 630 -29.07 5.05 20.92
N THR A 631 -28.24 5.18 21.96
CA THR A 631 -27.85 6.45 22.55
C THR A 631 -26.84 7.30 21.78
N THR A 632 -26.59 7.05 20.49
CA THR A 632 -25.90 7.99 19.60
C THR A 632 -26.04 7.61 18.11
N LEU A 633 -26.47 8.57 17.27
CA LEU A 633 -25.97 8.74 15.89
C LEU A 633 -24.75 9.67 15.98
N ILE A 634 -23.69 9.12 16.58
CA ILE A 634 -22.27 9.49 16.48
C ILE A 634 -21.57 8.21 16.17
#